data_AF-A0A381VQ73-F1
#
_entry.id   AF-A0A381VQ73-F1
#
_cell.length_a   1.000
_cell.length_b   1.000
_cell.length_c   1.000
_cell.angle_alpha   90.00
_cell.angle_beta   90.00
_cell.angle_gamma   90.00
#
_symmetry.space_group_name_H-M   'P 1'
#
loop_
_entity.id
_entity.type
_entity.pdbx_description
1 polymer ?
#
loop_
_entity_poly.entity_id
_entity_poly.type
_entity_poly.pdbx_seq_one_letter_code
_entity_poly.pdbx_strand_id
1 'polypeptide(L)'
;HPGRLPALHARFRDHTMKIFERHGIKNIGYWTSEVGEYSDRLTYIVAFDDSGAREKAWESFRNDPEWNKVREDSEKDGPIVKRVFNNLLSPTDYSPLR
;
A
#
# COMPACT_ATOMS: atom_id res chain seq x y z
N HIS A 1 1.96 -11.48 8.13
CA HIS A 1 2.26 -12.65 8.98
C HIS A 1 1.53 -12.50 10.31
N PRO A 2 1.12 -13.59 10.98
CA PRO A 2 0.44 -13.48 12.28
C PRO A 2 1.24 -12.61 13.26
N GLY A 3 0.55 -11.68 13.94
CA GLY A 3 1.17 -10.75 14.90
C GLY A 3 2.02 -9.62 14.30
N ARG A 4 2.22 -9.54 12.98
CA ARG A 4 3.05 -8.51 12.33
C ARG A 4 2.27 -7.32 11.78
N LEU A 5 0.96 -7.27 11.97
CA LEU A 5 0.10 -6.16 11.51
C LEU A 5 0.52 -4.78 12.11
N PRO A 6 0.89 -4.67 13.41
CA PRO A 6 1.38 -3.40 13.95
C PRO A 6 2.64 -2.86 13.24
N ALA A 7 3.59 -3.75 12.91
CA ALA A 7 4.79 -3.38 12.16
C ALA A 7 4.46 -2.92 10.74
N LEU A 8 3.46 -3.56 10.09
CA LEU A 8 2.95 -3.11 8.80
C LEU A 8 2.35 -1.70 8.89
N HIS A 9 1.56 -1.43 9.93
CA HIS A 9 0.98 -0.10 10.15
C HIS A 9 2.04 0.97 10.38
N ALA A 10 3.06 0.70 11.19
CA ALA A 10 4.17 1.63 11.40
C ALA A 10 4.88 1.95 10.08
N ARG A 11 5.21 0.92 9.28
CA ARG A 11 5.82 1.11 7.95
C ARG A 11 4.99 2.01 7.04
N PHE A 12 3.67 1.81 7.01
CA PHE A 12 2.79 2.63 6.18
C PHE A 12 2.68 4.07 6.67
N ARG A 13 2.42 4.24 7.98
CA ARG A 13 2.20 5.53 8.63
C ARG A 13 3.43 6.42 8.59
N ASP A 14 4.60 5.84 8.87
CA ASP A 14 5.81 6.60 9.10
C ASP A 14 6.61 6.82 7.81
N HIS A 15 6.37 5.99 6.78
CA HIS A 15 7.17 5.98 5.56
C HIS A 15 6.36 5.84 4.27
N THR A 16 5.65 4.72 4.07
CA THR A 16 5.16 4.31 2.75
C THR A 16 4.23 5.35 2.11
N MET A 17 3.32 5.97 2.88
CA MET A 17 2.38 6.95 2.33
C MET A 17 3.08 8.17 1.72
N LYS A 18 4.12 8.69 2.39
CA LYS A 18 4.91 9.82 1.89
C LYS A 18 5.73 9.44 0.66
N ILE A 19 6.30 8.24 0.66
CA ILE A 19 7.06 7.74 -0.48
C ILE A 19 6.14 7.56 -1.69
N PHE A 20 4.94 7.00 -1.49
CA PHE A 20 3.91 6.87 -2.52
C PHE A 20 3.62 8.21 -3.23
N GLU A 21 3.40 9.28 -2.46
CA GLU A 21 3.12 10.60 -3.01
C GLU A 21 4.25 11.13 -3.89
N ARG A 22 5.52 10.90 -3.53
CA ARG A 22 6.67 11.29 -4.36
C ARG A 22 6.72 10.58 -5.72
N HIS A 23 6.15 9.38 -5.80
CA HIS A 23 6.08 8.58 -7.03
C HIS A 23 4.76 8.76 -7.80
N GLY A 24 3.91 9.72 -7.40
CA GLY A 24 2.63 9.97 -8.05
C GLY A 24 1.54 8.93 -7.72
N ILE A 25 1.75 8.13 -6.67
CA ILE A 25 0.75 7.19 -6.16
C ILE A 25 -0.16 7.96 -5.21
N LYS A 26 -1.42 8.20 -5.59
CA LYS A 26 -2.36 8.99 -4.78
C LYS A 26 -2.99 8.13 -3.68
N ASN A 27 -2.80 8.50 -2.43
CA ASN A 27 -3.41 7.83 -1.27
C ASN A 27 -4.92 8.13 -1.21
N ILE A 28 -5.78 7.09 -1.23
CA ILE A 28 -7.25 7.26 -1.12
C ILE A 28 -7.75 6.88 0.28
N GLY A 29 -7.34 5.73 0.80
CA GLY A 29 -7.77 5.29 2.12
C GLY A 29 -7.19 3.95 2.54
N TYR A 30 -7.26 3.68 3.85
CA TYR A 30 -6.64 2.55 4.54
C TYR A 30 -7.55 2.03 5.65
N TRP A 31 -7.71 0.71 5.74
CA TRP A 31 -8.63 0.05 6.66
C TRP A 31 -8.06 -1.26 7.20
N THR A 32 -8.48 -1.62 8.41
CA THR A 32 -8.46 -2.99 8.94
C THR A 32 -9.90 -3.44 9.14
N SER A 33 -10.17 -4.74 8.99
CA SER A 33 -11.51 -5.27 9.20
C SER A 33 -11.80 -5.37 10.70
N GLU A 34 -12.82 -4.66 11.18
CA GLU A 34 -13.35 -4.85 12.54
C GLU A 34 -14.21 -6.12 12.62
N VAL A 35 -14.93 -6.43 11.54
CA VAL A 35 -15.78 -7.62 11.38
C VAL A 35 -15.47 -8.29 10.04
N GLY A 36 -15.37 -9.62 10.02
CA GLY A 36 -15.14 -10.45 8.82
C GLY A 36 -13.91 -11.36 8.89
N GLU A 37 -13.68 -12.17 7.84
CA GLU A 37 -12.69 -13.26 7.83
C GLU A 37 -11.20 -12.83 7.83
N TYR A 38 -10.90 -11.53 7.81
CA TYR A 38 -9.53 -11.01 7.62
C TYR A 38 -9.21 -9.86 8.57
N SER A 39 -9.11 -10.16 9.87
CA SER A 39 -8.73 -9.18 10.90
C SER A 39 -7.22 -8.87 10.93
N ASP A 40 -6.38 -9.67 10.26
CA ASP A 40 -4.93 -9.51 10.20
C ASP A 40 -4.42 -8.83 8.91
N ARG A 41 -5.29 -8.09 8.21
CA ARG A 41 -5.02 -7.50 6.89
C ARG A 41 -5.17 -5.99 6.87
N LEU A 42 -4.18 -5.30 6.29
CA LEU A 42 -4.31 -3.93 5.82
C LEU A 42 -4.96 -3.93 4.42
N THR A 43 -6.12 -3.28 4.30
CA THR A 43 -6.79 -3.02 3.02
C THR A 43 -6.58 -1.55 2.66
N TYR A 44 -6.19 -1.24 1.43
CA TYR A 44 -6.00 0.15 1.00
C TYR A 44 -6.34 0.34 -0.46
N ILE A 45 -6.70 1.58 -0.80
CA ILE A 45 -6.91 2.03 -2.17
C ILE A 45 -5.93 3.16 -2.46
N VAL A 46 -5.33 3.10 -3.65
CA VAL A 46 -4.55 4.18 -4.25
C VAL A 46 -5.07 4.45 -5.65
N ALA A 47 -4.90 5.68 -6.13
CA ALA A 47 -5.34 6.12 -7.44
C ALA A 47 -4.17 6.56 -8.32
N PHE A 48 -4.41 6.49 -9.62
CA PHE A 48 -3.49 6.85 -10.69
C PHE A 48 -4.28 7.59 -11.77
N ASP A 49 -3.61 8.48 -12.51
CA ASP A 49 -4.27 9.22 -13.59
C ASP A 49 -4.67 8.29 -14.76
N ASP A 50 -3.80 7.33 -15.10
CA ASP A 50 -4.04 6.31 -16.12
C ASP A 50 -3.17 5.05 -15.87
N SER A 51 -3.31 4.05 -16.75
CA SER A 51 -2.54 2.80 -16.65
C SER A 51 -1.03 2.98 -16.84
N GLY A 52 -0.61 3.90 -17.71
CA GLY A 52 0.81 4.20 -17.94
C GLY A 52 1.44 4.94 -16.76
N ALA A 53 0.72 5.88 -16.16
CA ALA A 53 1.12 6.55 -14.92
C ALA A 53 1.26 5.53 -13.78
N ARG A 54 0.32 4.58 -13.67
CA ARG A 54 0.39 3.48 -12.70
C ARG A 54 1.65 2.64 -12.86
N GLU A 55 1.96 2.20 -14.08
CA GLU A 55 3.13 1.35 -14.33
C GLU A 55 4.42 2.07 -13.96
N LYS A 56 4.59 3.31 -14.42
CA LYS A 56 5.76 4.15 -14.09
C LYS A 56 5.90 4.37 -12.59
N ALA A 57 4.82 4.71 -11.90
CA ALA A 57 4.82 4.97 -10.46
C ALA A 57 5.20 3.74 -9.65
N TRP A 58 4.70 2.55 -10.01
CA TRP A 58 5.06 1.31 -9.30
C TRP A 58 6.48 0.83 -9.62
N GLU A 59 6.99 1.09 -10.82
CA GLU A 59 8.38 0.82 -11.16
C GLU A 59 9.32 1.73 -10.38
N SER A 60 9.07 3.05 -10.39
CA SER A 60 9.89 4.02 -9.66
C SER A 60 9.85 3.80 -8.15
N PHE A 61 8.67 3.51 -7.59
CA PHE A 61 8.51 3.19 -6.18
C PHE A 61 9.33 1.96 -5.76
N ARG A 62 9.27 0.86 -6.53
CA ARG A 62 10.04 -0.36 -6.21
C ARG A 62 11.54 -0.16 -6.29
N ASN A 63 11.99 0.77 -7.13
CA ASN A 63 13.40 1.10 -7.30
C ASN A 63 13.87 2.23 -6.36
N ASP A 64 12.99 2.81 -5.53
CA ASP A 64 13.35 3.88 -4.60
C ASP A 64 14.29 3.32 -3.51
N PRO A 65 15.51 3.86 -3.37
CA PRO A 65 16.48 3.38 -2.38
C PRO A 65 16.02 3.60 -0.94
N GLU A 66 15.26 4.67 -0.66
CA GLU A 66 14.67 4.90 0.65
C GLU A 66 13.60 3.86 0.97
N TRP A 67 12.75 3.52 -0.01
CA TRP A 67 11.78 2.44 0.17
C TRP A 67 12.45 1.10 0.45
N ASN A 68 13.49 0.76 -0.32
CA ASN A 68 14.21 -0.49 -0.13
C ASN A 68 14.84 -0.58 1.27
N LYS A 69 15.43 0.52 1.75
CA LYS A 69 15.93 0.61 3.12
C LYS A 69 14.83 0.48 4.18
N VAL A 70 13.74 1.21 4.03
CA VAL A 70 12.57 1.12 4.94
C VAL A 70 12.03 -0.31 5.00
N ARG A 71 11.94 -0.98 3.85
CA ARG A 71 11.50 -2.37 3.78
C ARG A 71 12.45 -3.28 4.55
N GLU A 72 13.75 -3.20 4.27
CA GLU A 72 14.77 -3.99 4.96
C GLU A 72 14.74 -3.75 6.47
N ASP A 73 14.78 -2.49 6.91
CA ASP A 73 14.78 -2.12 8.32
C ASP A 73 13.52 -2.63 9.04
N SER A 74 12.35 -2.51 8.40
CA SER A 74 11.09 -3.01 8.96
C SER A 74 11.03 -4.54 9.07
N GLU A 75 11.74 -5.26 8.19
CA GLU A 75 11.68 -6.72 8.09
C GLU A 75 12.85 -7.42 8.82
N LYS A 76 13.64 -6.69 9.62
CA LYS A 76 14.76 -7.23 10.43
C LYS A 76 14.33 -8.35 11.38
N ASP A 77 13.18 -8.21 12.04
CA ASP A 77 12.61 -9.24 12.91
C ASP A 77 11.79 -10.29 12.12
N GLY A 78 12.04 -10.39 10.82
CA GLY A 78 11.40 -11.30 9.89
C GLY A 78 10.27 -10.66 9.06
N PRO A 79 9.78 -11.42 8.05
CA PRO A 79 8.83 -10.92 7.07
C PRO A 79 7.55 -10.36 7.70
N ILE A 80 7.14 -9.17 7.25
CA ILE A 80 5.89 -8.54 7.71
C ILE A 80 4.71 -8.97 6.83
N VAL A 81 4.90 -8.98 5.51
CA VAL A 81 3.84 -9.27 4.52
C VAL A 81 3.95 -10.71 4.03
N LYS A 82 2.86 -11.47 4.19
CA LYS A 82 2.81 -12.88 3.74
C LYS A 82 2.36 -13.01 2.28
N ARG A 83 1.38 -12.19 1.88
CA ARG A 83 0.77 -12.19 0.55
C ARG A 83 0.17 -10.84 0.26
N VAL A 84 0.18 -10.44 -1.00
CA VAL A 84 -0.49 -9.24 -1.52
C VAL A 84 -1.54 -9.68 -2.54
N PHE A 85 -2.70 -9.03 -2.50
CA PHE A 85 -3.75 -9.15 -3.50
C PHE A 85 -4.02 -7.75 -4.04
N ASN A 86 -4.24 -7.62 -5.34
CA ASN A 86 -4.62 -6.35 -5.95
C ASN A 86 -5.77 -6.57 -6.94
N ASN A 87 -6.60 -5.55 -7.06
CA ASN A 87 -7.64 -5.45 -8.08
C ASN A 87 -7.51 -4.09 -8.75
N LEU A 88 -7.77 -4.04 -10.06
CA LEU A 88 -7.99 -2.78 -10.76
C LEU A 88 -9.48 -2.49 -10.73
N LEU A 89 -9.83 -1.31 -10.23
CA LEU A 89 -11.20 -0.87 -10.10
C LEU A 89 -11.42 0.29 -11.06
N SER A 90 -12.49 0.20 -11.85
CA SER A 90 -13.00 1.33 -12.62
C SER A 90 -14.18 1.92 -11.85
N PRO A 91 -14.21 3.24 -11.55
CA PRO A 91 -15.35 3.83 -10.86
C PRO A 91 -16.60 3.70 -11.74
N THR A 92 -17.73 3.37 -11.12
CA THR A 92 -19.04 3.41 -11.77
C THR A 92 -19.48 4.87 -11.96
N ASP A 93 -20.48 5.10 -12.81
CA ASP A 93 -21.05 6.42 -13.06
C ASP A 93 -21.70 7.05 -11.81
N TYR A 94 -22.12 6.27 -10.82
CA TYR A 94 -22.63 6.79 -9.54
C TYR A 94 -21.57 6.85 -8.43
N SER A 95 -20.31 6.49 -8.69
CA SER A 95 -19.25 6.59 -7.69
C SER A 95 -18.98 8.05 -7.34
N PRO A 96 -19.01 8.44 -6.04
CA PRO A 96 -18.59 9.78 -5.62
C PRO A 96 -17.09 10.03 -5.87
N LEU A 97 -16.28 8.98 -5.82
CA LEU A 97 -14.86 9.02 -6.14
C LEU A 97 -14.69 8.70 -7.63
N ARG A 98 -14.20 9.66 -8.42
CA ARG A 98 -13.92 9.53 -9.85
C ARG A 98 -12.50 9.98 -10.17
#